data_AF-A0A5C3PR29-F1
#
_entry.id   AF-A0A5C3PR29-F1
#
_cell.length_a   1.000
_cell.length_b   1.000
_cell.length_c   1.000
_cell.angle_alpha   90.00
_cell.angle_beta   90.00
_cell.angle_gamma   90.00
#
_symmetry.space_group_name_H-M   'P 1'
#
loop_
_entity.id
_entity.type
_entity.pdbx_description
1 polymer ?
#
loop_
_entity_poly.entity_id
_entity_poly.type
_entity_poly.pdbx_seq_one_letter_code
_entity_poly.pdbx_strand_id
1 'polypeptide(L)'
;MRIELTFPGKLPLKRSVVRRQFPITAAYAFTDYRSQGQTIPAVIVDIMSPPGPQKLSLFNLYVALSRSNLLDEDDRLDELDRRTKGWWEQMRLAASNSALQNARYV
;
A
#
# COMPACT_ATOMS: atom_id res chain seq x y z
N MET A 1 -28.03 6.21 8.44
CA MET A 1 -28.50 5.13 7.53
C MET A 1 -29.99 4.92 7.78
N ARG A 2 -30.83 4.90 6.74
CA ARG A 2 -32.26 4.53 6.90
C ARG A 2 -32.42 3.06 6.53
N ILE A 3 -33.06 2.29 7.39
CA ILE A 3 -33.39 0.89 7.13
C ILE A 3 -34.90 0.72 7.11
N GLU A 4 -35.34 -0.22 6.28
CA GLU A 4 -36.72 -0.67 6.24
C GLU A 4 -36.76 -2.10 6.79
N LEU A 5 -37.59 -2.33 7.80
CA LEU A 5 -37.78 -3.62 8.43
C LEU A 5 -39.17 -4.13 8.05
N THR A 6 -39.21 -5.26 7.34
CA THR A 6 -40.43 -5.97 6.96
C THR A 6 -40.69 -7.12 7.94
N PHE A 7 -41.93 -7.20 8.43
CA PHE A 7 -42.38 -8.28 9.31
C PHE A 7 -43.64 -8.91 8.71
N PRO A 8 -43.80 -10.25 8.75
CA PRO A 8 -45.01 -10.90 8.25
C PRO A 8 -46.26 -10.34 8.92
N GLY A 9 -47.25 -9.94 8.12
CA GLY A 9 -48.52 -9.41 8.60
C GLY A 9 -48.48 -7.99 9.20
N LYS A 10 -47.39 -7.23 9.03
CA LYS A 10 -47.28 -5.83 9.49
C LYS A 10 -46.81 -4.90 8.38
N LEU A 11 -47.17 -3.63 8.48
CA LEU A 11 -46.68 -2.59 7.58
C LEU A 11 -45.16 -2.39 7.74
N PRO A 12 -44.43 -2.09 6.65
CA PRO A 12 -42.98 -1.87 6.70
C PRO A 12 -42.62 -0.70 7.62
N LEU A 13 -41.63 -0.92 8.50
CA LEU A 13 -41.17 0.09 9.47
C LEU A 13 -39.88 0.75 8.99
N LYS A 14 -39.91 2.08 8.82
CA LYS A 14 -38.71 2.87 8.49
C LYS A 14 -38.03 3.36 9.77
N ARG A 15 -36.74 3.04 9.95
CA ARG A 15 -35.93 3.49 11.08
C ARG A 15 -34.64 4.16 10.64
N SER A 16 -34.26 5.22 11.36
CA SER A 16 -32.94 5.84 11.24
C SER A 16 -31.99 5.18 12.22
N VAL A 17 -30.89 4.64 11.71
CA VAL A 17 -29.81 4.06 12.52
C VAL A 17 -28.69 5.08 12.65
N VAL A 18 -28.29 5.32 13.90
CA VAL A 18 -27.10 6.10 14.28
C VAL A 18 -26.09 5.17 14.92
N ARG A 19 -24.81 5.35 14.62
CA ARG A 19 -23.70 4.58 15.21
C ARG A 19 -22.84 5.52 16.06
N ARG A 20 -22.56 5.11 17.30
CA ARG A 20 -21.57 5.77 18.17
C ARG A 20 -20.40 4.81 18.33
N GLN A 21 -19.29 5.12 17.68
CA GLN A 21 -18.05 4.37 17.74
C GLN A 21 -16.89 5.33 17.44
N PHE A 22 -15.70 5.05 17.97
CA PHE A 22 -14.51 5.81 17.59
C PHE A 22 -14.28 5.68 16.07
N PRO A 23 -13.96 6.78 15.35
CA PRO A 23 -13.72 6.74 13.91
C PRO A 23 -12.32 6.18 13.60
N ILE A 24 -12.02 5.00 14.13
CA ILE A 24 -10.75 4.30 13.97
C ILE A 24 -11.04 2.89 13.43
N THR A 25 -10.23 2.48 12.45
CA THR A 25 -10.19 1.11 11.95
C THR A 25 -8.73 0.65 12.04
N ALA A 26 -8.48 -0.59 12.46
CA ALA A 26 -7.14 -1.16 12.36
C ALA A 26 -6.77 -1.26 10.88
N ALA A 27 -5.99 -0.30 10.37
CA ALA A 27 -5.73 -0.15 8.95
C ALA A 27 -4.22 -0.25 8.68
N TYR A 28 -3.74 -1.49 8.60
CA TYR A 28 -2.49 -1.78 7.89
C TYR A 28 -2.75 -2.54 6.58
N ALA A 29 -3.92 -3.17 6.42
CA ALA A 29 -4.35 -3.84 5.21
C ALA A 29 -5.87 -3.72 5.02
N PHE A 30 -6.31 -3.39 3.81
CA PHE A 30 -7.72 -3.39 3.42
C PHE A 30 -7.85 -3.76 1.94
N THR A 31 -9.03 -4.21 1.55
CA THR A 31 -9.30 -4.61 0.16
C THR A 31 -9.41 -3.40 -0.76
N ASP A 32 -9.13 -3.61 -2.04
CA ASP A 32 -9.31 -2.62 -3.11
C ASP A 32 -10.72 -1.98 -3.08
N TYR A 33 -11.77 -2.75 -2.80
CA TYR A 33 -13.14 -2.25 -2.63
C TYR A 33 -13.26 -1.19 -1.52
N ARG A 34 -12.57 -1.40 -0.38
CA ARG A 34 -12.57 -0.43 0.73
C ARG A 34 -11.73 0.80 0.42
N SER A 35 -10.72 0.66 -0.44
CA SER A 35 -9.86 1.75 -0.91
C SER A 35 -10.54 2.67 -1.94
N GLN A 36 -11.60 2.20 -2.59
CA GLN A 36 -12.23 2.91 -3.71
C GLN A 36 -12.71 4.31 -3.27
N GLY A 37 -12.26 5.33 -3.99
CA GLY A 37 -12.61 6.73 -3.71
C GLY A 37 -11.74 7.41 -2.65
N GLN A 38 -10.71 6.73 -2.12
CA GLN A 38 -9.73 7.31 -1.20
C GLN A 38 -8.45 7.72 -1.95
N THR A 39 -7.70 8.68 -1.40
CA THR A 39 -6.33 9.00 -1.83
C THR A 39 -5.39 8.54 -0.73
N ILE A 40 -4.45 7.65 -1.04
CA ILE A 40 -3.55 7.01 -0.07
C ILE A 40 -2.11 7.29 -0.54
N PRO A 41 -1.36 8.20 0.10
CA PRO A 41 -0.06 8.65 -0.39
C PRO A 41 0.99 7.54 -0.56
N ALA A 42 1.03 6.58 0.36
CA ALA A 42 1.93 5.44 0.33
C ALA A 42 1.13 4.17 0.57
N VAL A 43 1.17 3.23 -0.38
CA VAL A 43 0.41 1.97 -0.34
C VAL A 43 1.26 0.83 -0.87
N ILE A 44 1.14 -0.34 -0.25
CA ILE A 44 1.67 -1.59 -0.80
C ILE A 44 0.47 -2.32 -1.39
N VAL A 45 0.52 -2.60 -2.70
CA VAL A 45 -0.53 -3.34 -3.40
C VAL A 45 -0.05 -4.76 -3.63
N ASP A 46 -0.76 -5.73 -3.05
CA ASP A 46 -0.56 -7.15 -3.39
C ASP A 46 -1.30 -7.47 -4.69
N ILE A 47 -0.54 -7.87 -5.72
CA ILE A 47 -1.03 -8.20 -7.07
C ILE A 47 -1.20 -9.72 -7.22
N MET A 48 -1.04 -10.49 -6.15
CA MET A 48 -1.30 -11.92 -6.18
C MET A 48 -2.79 -12.17 -6.52
N SER A 49 -3.05 -13.16 -7.37
CA SER A 49 -4.43 -13.58 -7.63
C SER A 49 -5.06 -14.07 -6.32
N PRO A 50 -6.21 -13.49 -5.91
CA PRO A 50 -6.82 -13.85 -4.64
C PRO A 50 -7.26 -15.32 -4.62
N PRO A 51 -7.22 -15.99 -3.46
CA PRO A 51 -7.71 -17.35 -3.34
C PRO A 51 -9.24 -17.38 -3.53
N GLY A 52 -9.71 -17.96 -4.63
CA GLY A 52 -11.15 -18.08 -4.91
C GLY A 52 -11.47 -18.24 -6.40
N PRO A 53 -12.76 -18.30 -6.76
CA PRO A 53 -13.21 -18.44 -8.15
C PRO A 53 -12.99 -17.16 -8.98
N GLN A 54 -12.90 -16.00 -8.32
CA GLN A 54 -12.68 -14.71 -8.97
C GLN A 54 -11.19 -14.43 -9.08
N LYS A 55 -10.72 -14.19 -10.31
CA LYS A 55 -9.35 -13.77 -10.59
C LYS A 55 -9.20 -12.27 -10.39
N LEU A 56 -7.96 -11.83 -10.17
CA LEU A 56 -7.61 -10.42 -10.23
C LEU A 56 -7.99 -9.85 -11.61
N SER A 57 -8.86 -8.85 -11.64
CA SER A 57 -9.21 -8.16 -12.89
C SER A 57 -8.37 -6.89 -13.07
N LEU A 58 -8.24 -6.43 -14.32
CA LEU A 58 -7.60 -5.14 -14.62
C LEU A 58 -8.29 -3.97 -13.91
N PHE A 59 -9.60 -4.07 -13.69
CA PHE A 59 -10.36 -3.06 -12.95
C PHE A 59 -9.94 -3.01 -11.48
N ASN A 60 -9.78 -4.16 -10.82
CA ASN A 60 -9.31 -4.23 -9.43
C ASN A 60 -7.90 -3.64 -9.29
N LEU A 61 -7.02 -4.00 -10.23
CA LEU A 61 -5.65 -3.49 -10.25
C LEU A 61 -5.61 -1.98 -10.45
N TYR A 62 -6.41 -1.46 -11.39
CA TYR A 62 -6.52 -0.01 -11.61
C TYR A 62 -7.03 0.73 -10.37
N VAL A 63 -8.05 0.20 -9.69
CA VAL A 63 -8.58 0.82 -8.47
C VAL A 63 -7.50 0.89 -7.40
N ALA A 64 -6.75 -0.19 -7.16
CA ALA A 64 -5.69 -0.25 -6.16
C ALA A 64 -4.50 0.68 -6.48
N LEU A 65 -4.04 0.69 -7.74
CA LEU A 65 -2.89 1.49 -8.18
C LEU A 65 -3.20 2.99 -8.28
N SER A 66 -4.42 3.36 -8.66
CA SER A 66 -4.84 4.77 -8.77
C SER A 66 -4.97 5.51 -7.44
N ARG A 67 -4.66 4.87 -6.30
CA ARG A 67 -4.75 5.49 -4.97
C ARG A 67 -3.52 6.33 -4.63
N SER A 68 -2.37 6.04 -5.24
CA SER A 68 -1.08 6.68 -5.02
C SER A 68 -0.53 7.32 -6.29
N ASN A 69 0.35 8.32 -6.15
CA ASN A 69 1.05 8.88 -7.30
C ASN A 69 2.26 8.00 -7.65
N LEU A 70 2.01 6.99 -8.49
CA LEU A 70 3.01 5.96 -8.79
C LEU A 70 4.23 6.48 -9.54
N LEU A 71 4.07 7.52 -10.38
CA LEU A 71 5.19 8.09 -11.13
C LEU A 71 6.18 8.81 -10.21
N ASP A 72 5.66 9.64 -9.31
CA ASP A 72 6.50 10.33 -8.32
C ASP A 72 7.23 9.34 -7.39
N GLU A 73 6.58 8.22 -7.06
CA GLU A 73 7.20 7.19 -6.21
C GLU A 73 8.25 6.39 -6.99
N ASP A 74 8.05 6.12 -8.29
CA ASP A 74 9.04 5.46 -9.15
C ASP A 74 10.31 6.32 -9.28
N ASP A 75 10.15 7.62 -9.59
CA ASP A 75 11.26 8.58 -9.66
C ASP A 75 12.04 8.65 -8.33
N ARG A 76 11.31 8.63 -7.21
CA ARG A 76 11.89 8.65 -5.87
C ARG A 76 12.66 7.36 -5.55
N LEU A 77 12.14 6.19 -5.94
CA LEU A 77 12.80 4.90 -5.74
C LEU A 77 14.08 4.80 -6.58
N ASP A 78 14.05 5.27 -7.82
CA ASP A 78 15.23 5.33 -8.69
C ASP A 78 16.34 6.23 -8.13
N GLU A 79 15.97 7.36 -7.53
CA GLU A 79 16.93 8.23 -6.82
C GLU A 79 17.56 7.51 -5.61
N LEU A 80 16.74 6.81 -4.82
CA LEU A 80 17.22 6.06 -3.66
C LEU A 80 18.14 4.90 -4.07
N ASP A 81 17.83 4.19 -5.14
CA ASP A 81 18.68 3.12 -5.68
C ASP A 81 20.03 3.67 -6.15
N ARG A 82 20.04 4.76 -6.94
CA ARG A 82 21.28 5.43 -7.37
C ARG A 82 22.16 5.85 -6.19
N ARG A 83 21.58 6.44 -5.16
CA ARG A 83 22.30 6.82 -3.94
C ARG A 83 22.86 5.61 -3.20
N THR A 84 22.08 4.54 -3.09
CA THR A 84 22.49 3.31 -2.40
C THR A 84 23.66 2.65 -3.12
N LYS A 85 23.62 2.56 -4.45
CA LYS A 85 24.72 2.03 -5.28
C LYS A 85 26.00 2.86 -5.12
N GLY A 86 25.90 4.19 -5.19
CA GLY A 86 27.06 5.07 -4.99
C GLY A 86 27.68 4.94 -3.60
N TRP A 87 26.86 4.77 -2.56
CA TRP A 87 27.35 4.51 -1.21
C TRP A 87 28.12 3.18 -1.10
N TRP A 88 27.61 2.10 -1.71
CA TRP A 88 28.31 0.81 -1.74
C TRP A 88 29.65 0.87 -2.47
N GLU A 89 29.75 1.63 -3.56
CA GLU A 89 31.02 1.84 -4.27
C GLU A 89 32.04 2.55 -3.38
N GLN A 90 31.63 3.59 -2.66
CA GLN A 90 32.50 4.29 -1.71
C GLN A 90 32.99 3.35 -0.60
N MET A 91 32.12 2.51 -0.05
CA MET A 91 32.52 1.50 0.93
C MET A 91 33.53 0.51 0.36
N ARG A 92 33.33 0.05 -0.87
CA ARG A 92 34.25 -0.88 -1.55
C ARG A 92 35.63 -0.26 -1.79
N LEU A 93 35.66 1.00 -2.21
CA LEU A 93 36.90 1.76 -2.40
C LEU A 93 37.62 2.01 -1.07
N ALA A 94 36.89 2.36 -0.02
CA ALA A 94 37.46 2.56 1.31
C ALA A 94 38.08 1.26 1.86
N ALA A 95 37.39 0.13 1.73
CA ALA A 95 37.89 -1.18 2.13
C ALA A 95 39.15 -1.57 1.35
N SER A 96 39.16 -1.38 0.03
CA SER A 96 40.34 -1.67 -0.81
C SER A 96 41.54 -0.78 -0.47
N ASN A 97 41.32 0.52 -0.26
CA ASN A 97 42.39 1.44 0.12
C ASN A 97 42.98 1.11 1.50
N SER A 98 42.15 0.70 2.46
CA SER A 98 42.63 0.26 3.78
C SER A 98 43.48 -1.02 3.69
N ALA A 99 43.12 -1.96 2.81
CA ALA A 99 43.91 -3.17 2.57
C ALA A 99 45.27 -2.86 1.91
N LEU A 100 45.30 -1.92 0.97
CA LEU A 100 46.55 -1.47 0.32
C LEU A 100 47.47 -0.70 1.27
N GLN A 101 46.92 0.08 2.21
CA GLN A 101 47.72 0.72 3.24
C GLN A 101 48.36 -0.31 4.17
N ASN A 102 47.60 -1.31 4.64
CA ASN A 102 48.13 -2.36 5.50
C ASN A 102 49.23 -3.22 4.82
N ALA A 103 49.13 -3.46 3.51
CA ALA A 103 50.14 -4.20 2.75
C ALA A 103 51.44 -3.41 2.49
N ARG A 104 51.45 -2.08 2.66
CA ARG A 104 52.64 -1.22 2.49
C ARG A 104 53.47 -1.05 3.77
N TYR A 105 52.97 -1.51 4.91
CA TYR A 105 53.64 -1.44 6.22
C TYR A 105 54.15 -2.80 6.73
N VAL A 106 54.25 -3.80 5.85
CA VAL A 106 54.90 -5.11 6.08
C VAL A 106 56.11 -5.21 5.18
#